data_AF-F2ECL2-F1
#
_entry.id   AF-F2ECL2-F1
#
_cell.length_a   1.000
_cell.length_b   1.000
_cell.length_c   1.000
_cell.angle_alpha   90.00
_cell.angle_beta   90.00
_cell.angle_gamma   90.00
#
_symmetry.space_group_name_H-M   'P 1'
#
loop_
_entity.id
_entity.type
_entity.pdbx_description
1 polymer ?
#
loop_
_entity_poly.entity_id
_entity_poly.type
_entity_poly.pdbx_seq_one_letter_code
_entity_poly.pdbx_strand_id
1 'polypeptide(L)'
;MFRPSSPRPQDGVQWAEAASSAALRQYCALPKKGKPQGRESTVLAAFLLSSPENPLNPTVLSLATGTKCLGAARLGPRGDLVHDAHAEVIARRALLRLIYAEIGTDNPPSWLVASGTDGRWRLNDGHQLHLYITQIPCGVMPVPPSPLEVRREQLDTMVNGCNDVGFVQRKPGRGDTTLSVSCFDKIARWCAVGIQGALLSHILEPLYLSTITIGQSPDGASEGFCIENNVVKVLGARLSCLSRKFPEPFKPNKPLFFEAPIPPKEFQQTSGDIPPLTCG
;
A
#
# COMPACT_ATOMS: atom_id res chain seq x y z
N MET A 1 -21.74 9.39 -17.28
CA MET A 1 -20.60 8.95 -16.46
C MET A 1 -21.07 8.92 -15.01
N PHE A 2 -21.55 7.78 -14.52
CA PHE A 2 -21.98 7.65 -13.13
C PHE A 2 -20.73 7.73 -12.24
N ARG A 3 -20.57 8.82 -11.49
CA ARG A 3 -19.72 8.77 -10.30
C ARG A 3 -20.43 7.82 -9.32
N PRO A 4 -19.78 6.78 -8.80
CA PRO A 4 -20.34 6.05 -7.68
C PRO A 4 -20.59 7.05 -6.56
N SER A 5 -21.81 7.09 -6.02
CA SER A 5 -22.08 7.78 -4.77
C SER A 5 -21.09 7.28 -3.73
N SER A 6 -20.55 8.17 -2.90
CA SER A 6 -19.74 7.79 -1.74
C SER A 6 -20.51 6.71 -0.96
N PRO A 7 -19.90 5.54 -0.67
CA PRO A 7 -20.59 4.45 0.01
C PRO A 7 -21.14 4.94 1.35
N ARG A 8 -22.30 4.41 1.76
CA ARG A 8 -22.85 4.78 3.08
C ARG A 8 -21.87 4.33 4.16
N PRO A 9 -21.81 5.02 5.31
CA PRO A 9 -20.90 4.64 6.40
C PRO A 9 -21.02 3.17 6.82
N GLN A 10 -22.24 2.62 6.81
CA GLN A 10 -22.50 1.20 7.09
C GLN A 10 -21.88 0.25 6.05
N ASP A 11 -21.91 0.63 4.78
CA ASP A 11 -21.30 -0.14 3.69
C ASP A 11 -19.76 -0.17 3.85
N GLY A 12 -19.18 0.93 4.38
CA GLY A 12 -17.75 1.03 4.68
C GLY A 12 -17.28 0.13 5.82
N VAL A 13 -18.05 0.05 6.92
CA VAL A 13 -17.74 -0.83 8.06
C VAL A 13 -17.79 -2.30 7.63
N GLN A 14 -18.86 -2.71 6.94
CA GLN A 14 -19.00 -4.07 6.43
C GLN A 14 -17.87 -4.45 5.48
N TRP A 15 -17.48 -3.54 4.59
CA TRP A 15 -16.35 -3.76 3.70
C TRP A 15 -15.03 -3.93 4.48
N ALA A 16 -14.77 -3.10 5.48
CA ALA A 16 -13.52 -3.17 6.26
C ALA A 16 -13.39 -4.50 7.03
N GLU A 17 -14.49 -4.99 7.60
CA GLU A 17 -14.57 -6.32 8.22
C GLU A 17 -14.36 -7.44 7.20
N ALA A 18 -15.00 -7.36 6.04
CA ALA A 18 -14.86 -8.36 4.97
C ALA A 18 -13.41 -8.46 4.46
N ALA A 19 -12.78 -7.31 4.18
CA ALA A 19 -11.42 -7.23 3.66
C ALA A 19 -10.40 -7.78 4.66
N SER A 20 -10.47 -7.34 5.93
CA SER A 20 -9.57 -7.82 6.99
C SER A 20 -9.77 -9.31 7.28
N SER A 21 -11.03 -9.77 7.35
CA SER A 21 -11.35 -11.18 7.59
C SER A 21 -10.86 -12.07 6.45
N ALA A 22 -11.02 -11.68 5.19
CA ALA A 22 -10.54 -12.46 4.04
C ALA A 22 -9.01 -12.62 4.08
N ALA A 23 -8.28 -11.52 4.32
CA ALA A 23 -6.83 -11.53 4.42
C ALA A 23 -6.32 -12.41 5.59
N LEU A 24 -6.92 -12.25 6.78
CA LEU A 24 -6.55 -13.03 7.97
C LEU A 24 -6.88 -14.51 7.82
N ARG A 25 -8.05 -14.85 7.27
CA ARG A 25 -8.41 -16.25 6.98
C ARG A 25 -7.40 -16.90 6.04
N GLN A 26 -7.04 -16.22 4.95
CA GLN A 26 -6.06 -16.74 3.99
C GLN A 26 -4.68 -16.89 4.63
N TYR A 27 -4.24 -15.91 5.42
CA TYR A 27 -2.99 -16.01 6.16
C TYR A 27 -3.00 -17.19 7.15
N CYS A 28 -4.07 -17.37 7.91
CA CYS A 28 -4.22 -18.46 8.88
C CYS A 28 -4.16 -19.84 8.20
N ALA A 29 -4.71 -19.97 6.98
CA ALA A 29 -4.67 -21.22 6.20
C ALA A 29 -3.26 -21.59 5.69
N LEU A 30 -2.31 -20.65 5.64
CA LEU A 30 -0.94 -20.95 5.23
C LEU A 30 -0.21 -21.84 6.24
N PRO A 31 0.78 -22.65 5.79
CA PRO A 31 1.64 -23.43 6.67
C PRO A 31 2.29 -22.57 7.78
N LYS A 32 2.61 -23.19 8.92
CA LYS A 32 3.23 -22.50 10.06
C LYS A 32 4.63 -21.95 9.76
N LYS A 33 5.32 -22.49 8.74
CA LYS A 33 6.68 -22.08 8.38
C LYS A 33 6.68 -20.64 7.87
N GLY A 34 7.50 -19.79 8.50
CA GLY A 34 7.62 -18.37 8.15
C GLY A 34 6.61 -17.45 8.83
N LYS A 35 5.71 -17.98 9.67
CA LYS A 35 4.86 -17.16 10.55
C LYS A 35 5.66 -16.73 11.78
N PRO A 36 5.35 -15.55 12.37
CA PRO A 36 5.98 -15.08 13.60
C PRO A 36 5.91 -16.12 14.73
N GLN A 37 6.99 -16.27 15.49
CA GLN A 37 7.10 -17.16 16.63
C GLN A 37 7.40 -16.39 17.92
N GLY A 38 6.85 -16.87 19.04
CA GLY A 38 7.13 -16.31 20.37
C GLY A 38 6.74 -14.84 20.49
N ARG A 39 7.74 -13.96 20.53
CA ARG A 39 7.58 -12.50 20.68
C ARG A 39 7.76 -11.72 19.36
N GLU A 40 7.86 -12.41 18.23
CA GLU A 40 7.97 -11.77 16.93
C GLU A 40 6.66 -11.09 16.55
N SER A 41 6.78 -9.84 16.08
CA SER A 41 5.69 -9.08 15.47
C SER A 41 6.05 -8.74 14.02
N THR A 42 5.04 -8.56 13.19
CA THR A 42 5.19 -8.18 11.79
C THR A 42 4.02 -7.32 11.33
N VAL A 43 4.01 -6.94 10.05
CA VAL A 43 2.85 -6.35 9.38
C VAL A 43 2.37 -7.35 8.35
N LEU A 44 1.05 -7.45 8.15
CA LEU A 44 0.45 -8.19 7.04
C LEU A 44 -0.20 -7.20 6.08
N ALA A 45 -0.02 -7.45 4.79
CA ALA A 45 -0.74 -6.74 3.73
C ALA A 45 -1.27 -7.72 2.70
N ALA A 46 -2.41 -7.40 2.09
CA ALA A 46 -3.04 -8.24 1.08
C ALA A 46 -3.66 -7.40 -0.03
N PHE A 47 -3.49 -7.84 -1.28
CA PHE A 47 -4.27 -7.35 -2.41
C PHE A 47 -5.48 -8.26 -2.61
N LEU A 48 -6.64 -7.63 -2.61
CA LEU A 48 -7.96 -8.27 -2.62
C LEU A 48 -8.68 -7.89 -3.91
N LEU A 49 -9.52 -8.80 -4.40
CA LEU A 49 -10.37 -8.59 -5.56
C LEU A 49 -11.83 -8.77 -5.15
N SER A 50 -12.66 -7.78 -5.38
CA SER A 50 -14.12 -7.94 -5.31
C SER A 50 -14.72 -8.06 -6.70
N SER A 51 -15.81 -8.81 -6.79
CA SER A 51 -16.63 -8.95 -7.99
C SER A 51 -18.00 -8.30 -7.75
N PRO A 52 -18.72 -7.88 -8.80
CA PRO A 52 -20.03 -7.26 -8.64
C PRO A 52 -21.08 -8.22 -8.06
N GLU A 53 -20.91 -9.53 -8.22
CA GLU A 53 -21.82 -10.56 -7.68
C GLU A 53 -21.62 -10.77 -6.18
N ASN A 54 -20.39 -10.59 -5.67
CA ASN A 54 -20.08 -10.81 -4.26
C ASN A 54 -19.11 -9.76 -3.69
N PRO A 55 -19.57 -8.49 -3.58
CA PRO A 55 -18.71 -7.38 -3.19
C PRO A 55 -18.20 -7.47 -1.73
N LEU A 56 -18.84 -8.25 -0.86
CA LEU A 56 -18.42 -8.41 0.55
C LEU A 56 -17.70 -9.74 0.84
N ASN A 57 -17.35 -10.51 -0.19
CA ASN A 57 -16.51 -11.70 -0.05
C ASN A 57 -15.33 -11.63 -1.03
N PRO A 58 -14.38 -10.72 -0.79
CA PRO A 58 -13.29 -10.52 -1.72
C PRO A 58 -12.31 -11.71 -1.74
N THR A 59 -11.78 -12.00 -2.91
CA THR A 59 -10.74 -13.01 -3.12
C THR A 59 -9.37 -12.42 -2.82
N VAL A 60 -8.54 -13.13 -2.05
CA VAL A 60 -7.15 -12.72 -1.80
C VAL A 60 -6.28 -13.13 -2.99
N LEU A 61 -5.84 -12.15 -3.80
CA LEU A 61 -4.95 -12.40 -4.94
C LEU A 61 -3.50 -12.59 -4.49
N SER A 62 -3.07 -11.82 -3.50
CA SER A 62 -1.74 -11.94 -2.92
C SER A 62 -1.72 -11.39 -1.51
N LEU A 63 -0.81 -11.91 -0.68
CA LEU A 63 -0.55 -11.39 0.65
C LEU A 63 0.93 -11.58 0.99
N ALA A 64 1.43 -10.78 1.91
CA ALA A 64 2.77 -10.92 2.45
C ALA A 64 2.88 -10.33 3.85
N THR A 65 3.92 -10.75 4.57
CA THR A 65 4.34 -10.12 5.81
C THR A 65 5.71 -9.46 5.67
N GLY A 66 6.01 -8.49 6.53
CA GLY A 66 7.36 -7.94 6.66
C GLY A 66 7.42 -6.45 7.00
N THR A 67 8.57 -6.04 7.54
CA THR A 67 8.82 -4.70 8.11
C THR A 67 10.23 -4.18 7.83
N LYS A 68 11.00 -4.87 6.98
CA LYS A 68 12.46 -4.67 6.86
C LYS A 68 12.84 -4.15 5.48
N CYS A 69 13.98 -3.46 5.42
CA CYS A 69 14.58 -2.98 4.19
C CYS A 69 16.06 -3.33 4.14
N LEU A 70 16.58 -3.42 2.92
CA LEU A 70 18.00 -3.61 2.70
C LEU A 70 18.72 -2.25 2.91
N GLY A 71 19.79 -2.27 3.72
CA GLY A 71 20.68 -1.13 3.89
C GLY A 71 21.49 -0.85 2.63
N ALA A 72 21.86 0.41 2.40
CA ALA A 72 22.51 0.85 1.15
C ALA A 72 23.79 0.07 0.83
N ALA A 73 24.60 -0.30 1.83
CA ALA A 73 25.86 -1.03 1.64
C ALA A 73 25.66 -2.45 1.09
N ARG A 74 24.45 -3.02 1.21
CA ARG A 74 24.12 -4.37 0.74
C ARG A 74 23.49 -4.38 -0.65
N LEU A 75 23.31 -3.21 -1.28
CA LEU A 75 22.78 -3.12 -2.63
C LEU A 75 23.80 -3.67 -3.63
N GLY A 76 23.31 -4.46 -4.60
CA GLY A 76 24.12 -5.03 -5.66
C GLY A 76 23.60 -4.64 -7.05
N PRO A 77 24.44 -4.62 -8.09
CA PRO A 77 24.05 -4.21 -9.43
C PRO A 77 23.25 -5.28 -10.21
N ARG A 78 23.15 -6.52 -9.70
CA ARG A 78 22.61 -7.68 -10.43
C ARG A 78 21.08 -7.77 -10.44
N GLY A 79 20.39 -6.99 -9.61
CA GLY A 79 18.92 -7.04 -9.50
C GLY A 79 18.37 -8.32 -8.86
N ASP A 80 19.18 -9.06 -8.12
CA ASP A 80 18.88 -10.33 -7.46
C ASP A 80 18.49 -10.20 -5.98
N LEU A 81 18.47 -8.97 -5.45
CA LEU A 81 18.15 -8.68 -4.05
C LEU A 81 16.85 -7.88 -3.92
N VAL A 82 16.09 -8.18 -2.88
CA VAL A 82 14.88 -7.44 -2.52
C VAL A 82 15.26 -6.24 -1.66
N HIS A 83 15.09 -5.03 -2.19
CA HIS A 83 15.46 -3.80 -1.48
C HIS A 83 14.49 -3.45 -0.34
N ASP A 84 13.22 -3.76 -0.52
CA ASP A 84 12.17 -3.44 0.45
C ASP A 84 11.26 -4.65 0.64
N ALA A 85 11.28 -5.15 1.88
CA ALA A 85 10.52 -6.30 2.34
C ALA A 85 9.40 -5.91 3.31
N HIS A 86 8.86 -4.70 3.20
CA HIS A 86 7.59 -4.35 3.83
C HIS A 86 6.43 -5.12 3.18
N ALA A 87 5.47 -5.52 4.01
CA ALA A 87 4.35 -6.35 3.63
C ALA A 87 3.64 -5.87 2.36
N GLU A 88 3.27 -4.59 2.31
CA GLU A 88 2.56 -3.97 1.18
C GLU A 88 3.39 -3.97 -0.12
N VAL A 89 4.72 -3.89 0.00
CA VAL A 89 5.63 -3.93 -1.16
C VAL A 89 5.77 -5.35 -1.68
N ILE A 90 5.95 -6.33 -0.79
CA ILE A 90 6.07 -7.74 -1.18
C ILE A 90 4.73 -8.28 -1.71
N ALA A 91 3.61 -7.94 -1.08
CA ALA A 91 2.29 -8.31 -1.56
C ALA A 91 2.06 -7.80 -2.98
N ARG A 92 2.44 -6.53 -3.26
CA ARG A 92 2.37 -5.99 -4.62
C ARG A 92 3.24 -6.78 -5.59
N ARG A 93 4.48 -7.11 -5.23
CA ARG A 93 5.38 -7.89 -6.10
C ARG A 93 4.81 -9.28 -6.39
N ALA A 94 4.19 -9.91 -5.39
CA ALA A 94 3.49 -11.19 -5.56
C ALA A 94 2.28 -11.06 -6.49
N LEU A 95 1.49 -9.99 -6.38
CA LEU A 95 0.40 -9.70 -7.32
C LEU A 95 0.89 -9.55 -8.77
N LEU A 96 1.99 -8.83 -8.99
CA LEU A 96 2.55 -8.69 -10.35
C LEU A 96 2.95 -10.04 -10.93
N ARG A 97 3.55 -10.91 -10.11
CA ARG A 97 3.92 -12.27 -10.51
C ARG A 97 2.69 -13.12 -10.85
N LEU A 98 1.59 -12.98 -10.09
CA LEU A 98 0.32 -13.61 -10.42
C LEU A 98 -0.17 -13.12 -11.78
N ILE A 99 -0.23 -11.82 -12.01
CA ILE A 99 -0.72 -11.26 -13.29
C ILE A 99 0.13 -11.76 -14.47
N TYR A 100 1.46 -11.79 -14.35
CA TYR A 100 2.32 -12.36 -15.39
C TYR A 100 2.05 -13.85 -15.66
N ALA A 101 1.65 -14.62 -14.64
CA ALA A 101 1.32 -16.03 -14.80
C ALA A 101 -0.05 -16.26 -15.46
N GLU A 102 -0.98 -15.31 -15.30
CA GLU A 102 -2.34 -15.41 -15.82
C GLU A 102 -2.51 -14.81 -17.23
N ILE A 103 -1.73 -13.79 -17.58
CA ILE A 103 -1.79 -13.15 -18.90
C ILE A 103 -1.42 -14.17 -20.00
N GLY A 104 -2.30 -14.29 -20.99
CA GLY A 104 -2.04 -15.11 -22.18
C GLY A 104 -2.16 -16.62 -21.96
N THR A 105 -2.69 -17.06 -20.82
CA THR A 105 -3.07 -18.47 -20.63
C THR A 105 -4.32 -18.81 -21.46
N ASP A 106 -4.52 -20.10 -21.76
CA ASP A 106 -5.70 -20.56 -22.53
C ASP A 106 -7.03 -20.29 -21.81
N ASN A 107 -6.98 -20.23 -20.47
CA ASN A 107 -8.13 -20.00 -19.60
C ASN A 107 -7.79 -18.93 -18.55
N PRO A 108 -7.70 -17.65 -18.96
CA PRO A 108 -7.40 -16.57 -18.03
C PRO A 108 -8.53 -16.43 -17.00
N PRO A 109 -8.25 -15.91 -15.80
CA PRO A 109 -9.26 -15.74 -14.78
C PRO A 109 -10.26 -14.65 -15.20
N SER A 110 -11.52 -14.80 -14.80
CA SER A 110 -12.63 -13.92 -15.23
C SER A 110 -12.45 -12.43 -14.93
N TRP A 111 -11.57 -12.08 -14.00
CA TRP A 111 -11.27 -10.69 -13.63
C TRP A 111 -10.23 -10.03 -14.53
N LEU A 112 -9.55 -10.78 -15.39
CA LEU A 112 -8.50 -10.29 -16.28
C LEU A 112 -8.89 -10.57 -17.74
N VAL A 113 -9.15 -9.51 -18.50
CA VAL A 113 -9.69 -9.63 -19.88
C VAL A 113 -8.84 -8.86 -20.87
N ALA A 114 -8.83 -9.30 -22.13
CA ALA A 114 -8.17 -8.58 -23.20
C ALA A 114 -8.87 -7.23 -23.46
N SER A 115 -8.07 -6.17 -23.60
CA SER A 115 -8.50 -4.86 -24.06
C SER A 115 -8.59 -4.87 -25.58
N GLY A 116 -9.81 -4.64 -26.09
CA GLY A 116 -10.10 -4.76 -27.52
C GLY A 116 -9.47 -3.69 -28.41
N THR A 117 -8.78 -2.68 -27.84
CA THR A 117 -8.28 -1.51 -28.57
C THR A 117 -6.79 -1.54 -28.91
N ASP A 118 -5.97 -2.27 -28.15
CA ASP A 118 -4.50 -2.22 -28.29
C ASP A 118 -3.77 -3.54 -27.94
N GLY A 119 -4.51 -4.63 -27.69
CA GLY A 119 -3.93 -5.93 -27.35
C GLY A 119 -3.37 -6.02 -25.93
N ARG A 120 -3.55 -4.99 -25.09
CA ARG A 120 -3.27 -5.08 -23.65
C ARG A 120 -4.35 -5.87 -22.93
N TRP A 121 -4.12 -6.18 -21.67
CA TRP A 121 -5.08 -6.74 -20.74
C TRP A 121 -5.57 -5.64 -19.79
N ARG A 122 -6.76 -5.85 -19.21
CA ARG A 122 -7.35 -4.93 -18.26
C ARG A 122 -8.13 -5.69 -17.20
N LEU A 123 -8.39 -5.00 -16.09
CA LEU A 123 -9.35 -5.48 -15.10
C LEU A 123 -10.74 -5.52 -15.75
N ASN A 124 -11.47 -6.62 -15.55
CA ASN A 124 -12.82 -6.80 -16.08
C ASN A 124 -13.78 -5.79 -15.41
N ASP A 125 -14.77 -5.34 -16.17
CA ASP A 125 -15.72 -4.34 -15.69
C ASP A 125 -16.50 -4.86 -14.48
N GLY A 126 -16.71 -3.97 -13.51
CA GLY A 126 -17.34 -4.31 -12.22
C GLY A 126 -16.42 -4.95 -11.19
N HIS A 127 -15.28 -5.53 -11.60
CA HIS A 127 -14.28 -6.00 -10.64
C HIS A 127 -13.48 -4.83 -10.07
N GLN A 128 -13.07 -4.96 -8.82
CA GLN A 128 -12.32 -3.92 -8.12
C GLN A 128 -11.13 -4.51 -7.37
N LEU A 129 -10.00 -3.80 -7.42
CA LEU A 129 -8.79 -4.17 -6.71
C LEU A 129 -8.65 -3.35 -5.42
N HIS A 130 -8.30 -3.99 -4.33
CA HIS A 130 -8.21 -3.36 -3.02
C HIS A 130 -6.94 -3.73 -2.29
N LEU A 131 -6.54 -2.92 -1.32
CA LEU A 131 -5.39 -3.16 -0.46
C LEU A 131 -5.83 -3.18 0.99
N TYR A 132 -5.48 -4.24 1.72
CA TYR A 132 -5.57 -4.29 3.18
C TYR A 132 -4.17 -4.26 3.79
N ILE A 133 -3.99 -3.50 4.88
CA ILE A 133 -2.74 -3.43 5.66
C ILE A 133 -3.09 -3.45 7.16
N THR A 134 -2.42 -4.27 7.96
CA THR A 134 -2.72 -4.37 9.40
C THR A 134 -2.32 -3.13 10.20
N GLN A 135 -1.40 -2.31 9.68
CA GLN A 135 -0.91 -1.10 10.34
C GLN A 135 -0.87 0.08 9.36
N ILE A 136 -0.86 1.29 9.90
CA ILE A 136 -0.65 2.52 9.12
C ILE A 136 0.71 2.43 8.40
N PRO A 137 0.76 2.59 7.07
CA PRO A 137 2.02 2.52 6.34
C PRO A 137 2.93 3.69 6.73
N CYS A 138 4.23 3.43 6.82
CA CYS A 138 5.21 4.49 7.06
C CYS A 138 5.13 5.58 5.99
N GLY A 139 5.41 6.83 6.38
CA GLY A 139 5.25 8.00 5.52
C GLY A 139 3.92 8.73 5.64
N VAL A 140 2.94 8.17 6.35
CA VAL A 140 1.68 8.86 6.68
C VAL A 140 1.91 9.90 7.78
N MET A 141 2.62 9.51 8.83
CA MET A 141 2.97 10.42 9.93
C MET A 141 4.33 11.08 9.65
N PRO A 142 4.51 12.37 9.98
CA PRO A 142 5.83 13.01 9.92
C PRO A 142 6.82 12.29 10.84
N VAL A 143 8.02 12.04 10.36
CA VAL A 143 9.14 11.66 11.22
C VAL A 143 9.71 12.95 11.81
N PRO A 144 9.86 13.09 13.14
CA PRO A 144 10.62 14.21 13.69
C PRO A 144 12.03 14.18 13.08
N PRO A 145 12.56 15.30 12.54
CA PRO A 145 13.87 15.30 11.91
C PRO A 145 14.93 14.84 12.90
N SER A 146 15.83 13.96 12.47
CA SER A 146 16.99 13.63 13.29
C SER A 146 17.87 14.88 13.46
N PRO A 147 18.51 15.11 14.63
CA PRO A 147 19.37 16.28 14.85
C PRO A 147 20.51 16.42 13.82
N LEU A 148 20.88 15.32 13.15
CA LEU A 148 21.92 15.25 12.12
C LEU A 148 21.41 15.64 10.71
N GLU A 149 20.13 15.44 10.40
CA GLU A 149 19.53 15.82 9.11
C GLU A 149 19.28 17.33 9.01
N VAL A 150 19.03 18.00 10.15
CA VAL A 150 18.83 19.46 10.24
C VAL A 150 20.01 20.25 9.64
N ARG A 151 21.24 19.73 9.70
CA ARG A 151 22.44 20.41 9.16
C ARG A 151 22.56 20.33 7.63
N ARG A 152 21.89 19.39 6.96
CA ARG A 152 21.97 19.26 5.50
C ARG A 152 20.93 20.09 4.76
N GLU A 153 19.79 20.37 5.39
CA GLU A 153 18.66 21.06 4.74
C GLU A 153 18.62 22.58 5.00
N GLN A 154 19.35 23.08 6.02
CA GLN A 154 19.46 24.52 6.27
C GLN A 154 20.16 25.31 5.15
N LEU A 155 20.79 24.64 4.16
CA LEU A 155 21.45 25.34 3.06
C LEU A 155 20.54 25.60 1.84
N ASP A 156 19.41 24.89 1.69
CA ASP A 156 18.70 24.89 0.40
C ASP A 156 17.25 25.41 0.38
N THR A 157 16.57 25.75 1.50
CA THR A 157 15.21 26.31 1.37
C THR A 157 14.72 27.16 2.54
N MET A 158 15.13 28.43 2.57
CA MET A 158 14.36 29.49 3.24
C MET A 158 13.20 29.92 2.32
N VAL A 159 12.09 29.17 2.27
CA VAL A 159 10.81 29.68 1.74
C VAL A 159 9.64 29.08 2.51
N ASN A 160 9.02 29.93 3.35
CA ASN A 160 7.62 29.91 3.82
C ASN A 160 6.96 28.57 4.22
N GLY A 161 6.90 28.32 5.53
CA GLY A 161 5.67 28.01 6.29
C GLY A 161 4.59 27.09 5.69
N CYS A 162 4.96 26.06 4.94
CA CYS A 162 4.02 25.09 4.36
C CYS A 162 3.91 23.88 5.29
N ASN A 163 2.69 23.50 5.69
CA ASN A 163 2.44 22.31 6.50
C ASN A 163 3.15 21.07 5.90
N ASP A 164 4.02 20.47 6.69
CA ASP A 164 5.04 19.42 6.40
C ASP A 164 4.52 18.08 5.82
N VAL A 165 3.23 18.00 5.48
CA VAL A 165 2.56 16.78 4.98
C VAL A 165 2.90 16.42 3.53
N GLY A 166 3.58 17.32 2.81
CA GLY A 166 3.91 17.20 1.40
C GLY A 166 5.33 16.70 1.09
N PHE A 167 6.16 16.32 2.08
CA PHE A 167 7.58 15.98 1.86
C PHE A 167 7.92 14.48 1.79
N VAL A 168 8.52 14.00 0.69
CA VAL A 168 8.74 12.55 0.47
C VAL A 168 9.68 12.00 1.54
N GLN A 169 9.27 10.94 2.20
CA GLN A 169 10.01 10.39 3.33
C GLN A 169 10.85 9.18 2.92
N ARG A 170 12.04 9.06 3.48
CA ARG A 170 12.82 7.81 3.43
C ARG A 170 12.43 6.93 4.61
N LYS A 171 12.65 5.62 4.46
CA LYS A 171 12.44 4.70 5.58
C LYS A 171 13.55 4.88 6.62
N PRO A 172 13.21 4.99 7.91
CA PRO A 172 14.19 5.05 9.00
C PRO A 172 14.77 3.63 9.21
N GLY A 173 15.75 3.24 8.39
CA GLY A 173 16.39 1.94 8.50
C GLY A 173 17.05 1.73 9.87
N ARG A 174 17.10 0.47 10.34
CA ARG A 174 17.86 0.10 11.55
C ARG A 174 19.29 -0.23 11.15
N GLY A 175 20.20 0.71 11.35
CA GLY A 175 21.60 0.62 10.92
C GLY A 175 21.89 1.47 9.70
N ASP A 176 22.52 0.91 8.66
CA ASP A 176 22.81 1.63 7.42
C ASP A 176 21.53 2.20 6.81
N THR A 177 21.57 3.49 6.46
CA THR A 177 20.42 4.16 5.83
C THR A 177 20.02 3.43 4.55
N THR A 178 18.72 3.21 4.39
CA THR A 178 18.17 2.63 3.16
C THR A 178 17.88 3.73 2.14
N LEU A 179 18.01 3.40 0.85
CA LEU A 179 17.59 4.28 -0.25
C LEU A 179 16.08 4.13 -0.55
N SER A 180 15.38 3.26 0.18
CA SER A 180 13.94 3.05 0.00
C SER A 180 13.13 4.22 0.57
N VAL A 181 12.27 4.78 -0.28
CA VAL A 181 11.21 5.71 0.15
C VAL A 181 10.16 5.00 1.01
N SER A 182 9.38 5.78 1.74
CA SER A 182 8.30 5.30 2.59
C SER A 182 7.26 4.50 1.80
N CYS A 183 6.53 3.62 2.48
CA CYS A 183 5.48 2.83 1.84
C CYS A 183 4.30 3.70 1.40
N PHE A 184 3.97 4.74 2.16
CA PHE A 184 2.90 5.65 1.77
C PHE A 184 3.26 6.46 0.52
N ASP A 185 4.52 6.86 0.36
CA ASP A 185 4.97 7.50 -0.89
C ASP A 185 4.92 6.52 -2.08
N LYS A 186 5.16 5.22 -1.85
CA LYS A 186 4.98 4.18 -2.88
C LYS A 186 3.50 4.01 -3.23
N ILE A 187 2.62 3.97 -2.23
CA ILE A 187 1.17 3.90 -2.44
C ILE A 187 0.67 5.14 -3.19
N ALA A 188 1.15 6.34 -2.83
CA ALA A 188 0.85 7.58 -3.55
C ALA A 188 1.29 7.50 -5.02
N ARG A 189 2.48 6.94 -5.28
CA ARG A 189 2.94 6.65 -6.64
C ARG A 189 2.00 5.67 -7.36
N TRP A 190 1.56 4.59 -6.71
CA TRP A 190 0.62 3.64 -7.31
C TRP A 190 -0.73 4.27 -7.63
N CYS A 191 -1.19 5.22 -6.80
CA CYS A 191 -2.38 6.02 -7.10
C CYS A 191 -2.19 6.91 -8.33
N ALA A 192 -0.96 7.32 -8.65
CA ALA A 192 -0.67 8.16 -9.81
C ALA A 192 -0.49 7.36 -11.11
N VAL A 193 0.35 6.32 -11.08
CA VAL A 193 0.78 5.58 -12.30
C VAL A 193 0.30 4.13 -12.36
N GLY A 194 -0.57 3.73 -11.44
CA GLY A 194 -1.04 2.36 -11.30
C GLY A 194 -0.05 1.44 -10.59
N ILE A 195 -0.54 0.31 -10.10
CA ILE A 195 0.24 -0.65 -9.33
C ILE A 195 1.10 -1.55 -10.23
N GLN A 196 0.82 -1.67 -11.53
CA GLN A 196 1.44 -2.65 -12.44
C GLN A 196 2.95 -2.42 -12.65
N GLY A 197 3.41 -1.17 -12.54
CA GLY A 197 4.79 -0.80 -12.82
C GLY A 197 5.12 -0.79 -14.32
N ALA A 198 6.35 -0.38 -14.64
CA ALA A 198 6.74 -0.05 -16.01
C ALA A 198 6.65 -1.25 -16.98
N LEU A 199 7.27 -2.39 -16.64
CA LEU A 199 7.32 -3.54 -17.54
C LEU A 199 5.91 -4.07 -17.87
N LEU A 200 5.07 -4.24 -16.84
CA LEU A 200 3.73 -4.77 -17.03
C LEU A 200 2.80 -3.77 -17.76
N SER A 201 3.10 -2.46 -17.72
CA SER A 201 2.32 -1.43 -18.41
C SER A 201 2.33 -1.52 -19.95
N HIS A 202 3.28 -2.27 -20.51
CA HIS A 202 3.30 -2.55 -21.95
C HIS A 202 2.18 -3.51 -22.38
N ILE A 203 1.71 -4.36 -21.47
CA ILE A 203 0.73 -5.43 -21.76
C ILE A 203 -0.50 -5.37 -20.85
N LEU A 204 -0.52 -4.51 -19.83
CA LEU A 204 -1.64 -4.30 -18.92
C LEU A 204 -1.95 -2.80 -18.86
N GLU A 205 -3.23 -2.45 -18.97
CA GLU A 205 -3.71 -1.10 -18.68
C GLU A 205 -3.40 -0.69 -17.23
N PRO A 206 -3.36 0.62 -16.91
CA PRO A 206 -3.14 1.08 -15.55
C PRO A 206 -4.12 0.45 -14.55
N LEU A 207 -3.57 -0.29 -13.60
CA LEU A 207 -4.35 -0.99 -12.58
C LEU A 207 -4.33 -0.17 -11.29
N TYR A 208 -5.51 0.30 -10.87
CA TYR A 208 -5.66 1.19 -9.71
C TYR A 208 -6.40 0.52 -8.56
N LEU A 209 -6.16 1.01 -7.34
CA LEU A 209 -6.85 0.56 -6.13
C LEU A 209 -8.19 1.29 -5.98
N SER A 210 -9.28 0.56 -5.77
CA SER A 210 -10.58 1.13 -5.43
C SER A 210 -10.63 1.52 -3.95
N THR A 211 -10.06 0.70 -3.07
CA THR A 211 -10.05 0.95 -1.62
C THR A 211 -8.71 0.58 -0.97
N ILE A 212 -8.39 1.27 0.12
CA ILE A 212 -7.27 0.96 1.02
C ILE A 212 -7.83 0.86 2.44
N THR A 213 -7.76 -0.32 3.02
CA THR A 213 -8.27 -0.63 4.36
C THR A 213 -7.10 -0.83 5.33
N ILE A 214 -7.11 -0.11 6.46
CA ILE A 214 -6.01 -0.09 7.43
C ILE A 214 -6.52 -0.56 8.80
N GLY A 215 -5.82 -1.48 9.46
CA GLY A 215 -6.17 -1.96 10.80
C GLY A 215 -6.03 -0.90 11.89
N GLN A 216 -6.93 -0.93 12.87
CA GLN A 216 -6.91 -0.04 14.04
C GLN A 216 -5.69 -0.29 14.95
N SER A 217 -5.21 0.79 15.56
CA SER A 217 -4.27 0.71 16.68
C SER A 217 -5.00 0.29 17.96
N PRO A 218 -4.45 -0.64 18.77
CA PRO A 218 -5.04 -1.05 20.04
C PRO A 218 -5.10 0.09 21.07
N ASP A 219 -4.17 1.05 21.01
CA ASP A 219 -4.11 2.20 21.92
C ASP A 219 -5.09 3.34 21.54
N GLY A 220 -5.92 3.10 20.52
CA GLY A 220 -6.72 4.14 19.88
C GLY A 220 -5.87 5.13 19.11
N ALA A 221 -6.54 6.00 18.36
CA ALA A 221 -5.90 7.19 17.82
C ALA A 221 -5.78 8.24 18.93
N SER A 222 -4.69 9.02 18.95
CA SER A 222 -4.59 10.20 19.82
C SER A 222 -5.84 11.08 19.66
N GLU A 223 -6.32 11.73 20.72
CA GLU A 223 -7.52 12.58 20.66
C GLU A 223 -7.48 13.51 19.44
N GLY A 224 -8.47 13.37 18.54
CA GLY A 224 -8.58 14.16 17.30
C GLY A 224 -7.84 13.59 16.07
N PHE A 225 -7.11 12.48 16.16
CA PHE A 225 -6.51 11.80 15.01
C PHE A 225 -7.51 10.83 14.38
N CYS A 226 -7.96 11.12 13.16
CA CYS A 226 -8.73 10.18 12.35
C CYS A 226 -7.80 9.62 11.26
N ILE A 227 -7.58 8.30 11.22
CA ILE A 227 -6.71 7.66 10.22
C ILE A 227 -7.17 8.05 8.82
N GLU A 228 -8.47 7.92 8.54
CA GLU A 228 -9.06 8.24 7.24
C GLU A 228 -8.75 9.67 6.80
N ASN A 229 -9.05 10.66 7.65
CA ASN A 229 -8.83 12.08 7.34
C ASN A 229 -7.35 12.39 7.10
N ASN A 230 -6.46 11.84 7.92
CA ASN A 230 -5.02 12.11 7.79
C ASN A 230 -4.45 11.46 6.53
N VAL A 231 -4.80 10.21 6.26
CA VAL A 231 -4.36 9.50 5.07
C VAL A 231 -4.86 10.19 3.79
N VAL A 232 -6.13 10.58 3.75
CA VAL A 232 -6.71 11.33 2.63
C VAL A 232 -6.00 12.68 2.45
N LYS A 233 -5.75 13.42 3.54
CA LYS A 233 -5.05 14.71 3.52
C LYS A 233 -3.63 14.56 2.96
N VAL A 234 -2.84 13.62 3.48
CA VAL A 234 -1.45 13.40 3.05
C VAL A 234 -1.42 12.93 1.60
N LEU A 235 -2.27 11.97 1.20
CA LEU A 235 -2.34 11.54 -0.20
C LEU A 235 -2.73 12.71 -1.13
N GLY A 236 -3.70 13.53 -0.73
CA GLY A 236 -4.12 14.71 -1.47
C GLY A 236 -2.97 15.70 -1.67
N ALA A 237 -2.17 15.96 -0.63
CA ALA A 237 -0.99 16.80 -0.71
C ALA A 237 0.08 16.22 -1.65
N ARG A 238 0.32 14.90 -1.62
CA ARG A 238 1.27 14.22 -2.52
C ARG A 238 0.87 14.32 -3.99
N LEU A 239 -0.41 14.09 -4.28
CA LEU A 239 -0.92 14.03 -5.64
C LEU A 239 -1.13 15.43 -6.24
N SER A 240 -1.43 16.45 -5.42
CA SER A 240 -1.63 17.82 -5.92
C SER A 240 -0.37 18.38 -6.61
N CYS A 241 0.82 18.00 -6.11
CA CYS A 241 2.12 18.33 -6.71
C CYS A 241 2.31 17.75 -8.13
N LEU A 242 1.53 16.73 -8.52
CA LEU A 242 1.65 16.02 -9.80
C LEU A 242 0.61 16.47 -10.84
N SER A 243 -0.35 17.31 -10.45
CA SER A 243 -1.61 17.58 -11.18
C SER A 243 -1.50 18.17 -12.60
N ARG A 244 -0.31 18.50 -13.11
CA ARG A 244 -0.14 19.17 -14.42
C ARG A 244 0.45 18.30 -15.55
N LYS A 245 0.80 17.02 -15.35
CA LYS A 245 1.50 16.23 -16.39
C LYS A 245 1.27 14.70 -16.32
N PHE A 246 0.04 14.22 -16.48
CA PHE A 246 -0.18 12.78 -16.64
C PHE A 246 -0.37 12.42 -18.13
N PRO A 247 0.54 11.63 -18.72
CA PRO A 247 0.32 11.11 -20.07
C PRO A 247 -0.82 10.08 -20.02
N GLU A 248 -1.66 10.06 -21.06
CA GLU A 248 -2.58 8.94 -21.25
C GLU A 248 -1.79 7.62 -21.31
N PRO A 249 -2.31 6.51 -20.74
CA PRO A 249 -3.64 6.35 -20.13
C PRO A 249 -3.71 6.64 -18.60
N PHE A 250 -2.67 7.23 -18.00
CA PHE A 250 -2.59 7.39 -16.55
C PHE A 250 -3.50 8.50 -16.02
N LYS A 251 -4.22 8.21 -14.94
CA LYS A 251 -5.09 9.18 -14.25
C LYS A 251 -4.87 9.08 -12.75
N PRO A 252 -4.69 10.21 -12.04
CA PRO A 252 -4.62 10.20 -10.58
C PRO A 252 -5.86 9.56 -9.97
N ASN A 253 -5.66 8.44 -9.30
CA ASN A 253 -6.68 7.72 -8.60
C ASN A 253 -6.78 8.19 -7.15
N LYS A 254 -8.00 8.28 -6.63
CA LYS A 254 -8.28 8.60 -5.22
C LYS A 254 -9.06 7.42 -4.62
N PRO A 255 -8.37 6.42 -4.06
CA PRO A 255 -9.05 5.28 -3.44
C PRO A 255 -9.85 5.76 -2.22
N LEU A 256 -10.88 5.00 -1.87
CA LEU A 256 -11.57 5.16 -0.59
C LEU A 256 -10.72 4.54 0.52
N PHE A 257 -10.77 5.15 1.70
CA PHE A 257 -10.03 4.68 2.87
C PHE A 257 -11.01 4.16 3.91
N PHE A 258 -10.66 3.03 4.51
CA PHE A 258 -11.46 2.44 5.58
C PHE A 258 -10.58 2.00 6.73
N GLU A 259 -11.16 2.04 7.91
CA GLU A 259 -10.53 1.56 9.13
C GLU A 259 -11.11 0.18 9.46
N ALA A 260 -10.25 -0.83 9.53
CA ALA A 260 -10.59 -2.21 9.87
C ALA A 260 -10.45 -2.47 11.37
N PRO A 261 -11.09 -3.53 11.89
CA PRO A 261 -10.90 -3.95 13.28
C PRO A 261 -9.43 -4.11 13.67
N ILE A 262 -9.17 -4.00 14.97
CA ILE A 262 -7.83 -4.21 15.55
C ILE A 262 -7.31 -5.59 15.12
N PRO A 263 -6.14 -5.66 14.44
CA PRO A 263 -5.61 -6.93 13.94
C PRO A 263 -5.10 -7.82 15.09
N PRO A 264 -4.85 -9.12 14.88
CA PRO A 264 -4.18 -9.99 15.86
C PRO A 264 -2.86 -9.43 16.40
N LYS A 265 -2.47 -9.82 17.62
CA LYS A 265 -1.32 -9.26 18.36
C LYS A 265 0.00 -9.35 17.60
N GLU A 266 0.23 -10.44 16.87
CA GLU A 266 1.42 -10.62 16.02
C GLU A 266 1.52 -9.59 14.88
N PHE A 267 0.44 -8.88 14.60
CA PHE A 267 0.36 -7.82 13.59
C PHE A 267 0.21 -6.41 14.17
N GLN A 268 0.27 -6.27 15.50
CA GLN A 268 0.21 -4.99 16.20
C GLN A 268 1.64 -4.46 16.44
N GLN A 269 1.77 -3.15 16.65
CA GLN A 269 3.04 -2.57 17.12
C GLN A 269 3.30 -3.00 18.56
N THR A 270 4.57 -3.26 18.88
CA THR A 270 4.98 -3.67 20.22
C THR A 270 5.13 -2.46 21.13
N SER A 271 4.71 -2.58 22.40
CA SER A 271 4.86 -1.49 23.38
C SER A 271 6.33 -1.13 23.59
N GLY A 272 6.70 0.12 23.26
CA GLY A 272 8.07 0.62 23.27
C GLY A 272 8.66 0.93 21.90
N ASP A 273 7.99 0.54 20.81
CA ASP A 273 8.32 1.02 19.48
C ASP A 273 7.95 2.51 19.34
N ILE A 274 8.88 3.34 18.86
CA ILE A 274 8.61 4.75 18.57
C ILE A 274 8.04 4.84 17.15
N PRO A 275 6.79 5.29 16.92
CA PRO A 275 6.33 5.64 15.58
C PRO A 275 7.16 6.86 15.13
N PRO A 276 7.97 6.79 14.04
CA PRO A 276 7.90 5.92 12.86
C PRO A 276 9.12 4.99 12.64
N LEU A 277 9.92 4.73 13.69
CA LEU A 277 11.17 3.97 13.66
C LEU A 277 11.00 2.44 13.55
N THR A 278 9.77 1.95 13.36
CA THR A 278 9.47 0.51 13.19
C THR A 278 9.93 -0.06 11.84
N CYS A 279 10.29 0.81 10.90
CA CYS A 279 10.71 0.46 9.54
C CYS A 279 12.22 0.18 9.42
N GLY A 280 12.73 -0.78 10.19
CA GLY A 280 14.17 -1.03 10.25
C GLY A 280 14.56 -2.44 10.59
#